data_AF-A0A2A4NZ30-F1
#
_entry.id   AF-A0A2A4NZ30-F1
#
_cell.length_a   1.000
_cell.length_b   1.000
_cell.length_c   1.000
_cell.angle_alpha   90.00
_cell.angle_beta   90.00
_cell.angle_gamma   90.00
#
_symmetry.space_group_name_H-M   'P 1'
#
loop_
_entity.id
_entity.type
_entity.pdbx_description
1 polymer ?
#
loop_
_entity_poly.entity_id
_entity_poly.type
_entity_poly.pdbx_seq_one_letter_code
_entity_poly.pdbx_strand_id
1 'polypeptide(L)'
;KNHIGLHLFFVYCDQDESDKFVKEWKATGKRLDMGKSCVRIKKLEDIPLEVVARLFKRTTAARFVKAYEAVLSESAKKKIARNRAKRG
;
A
#
# COMPACT_ATOMS: atom_id res chain seq x y z
N LYS A 1 -8.57 -22.48 4.83
CA LYS A 1 -7.26 -21.88 4.49
C LYS A 1 -7.24 -21.24 3.08
N ASN A 2 -8.39 -20.99 2.45
CA ASN A 2 -8.46 -20.47 1.09
C ASN A 2 -8.85 -18.99 1.13
N HIS A 3 -7.91 -18.11 0.84
CA HIS A 3 -8.17 -16.71 0.57
C HIS A 3 -7.32 -16.28 -0.63
N ILE A 4 -7.86 -15.37 -1.42
CA ILE A 4 -7.16 -14.70 -2.50
C ILE A 4 -6.39 -13.54 -1.85
N GLY A 5 -5.06 -13.55 -1.99
CA GLY A 5 -4.20 -12.48 -1.52
C GLY A 5 -3.92 -11.49 -2.64
N LEU A 6 -4.55 -10.32 -2.62
CA LEU A 6 -4.23 -9.23 -3.54
C LEU A 6 -3.05 -8.44 -2.95
N HIS A 7 -1.85 -8.62 -3.52
CA HIS A 7 -0.64 -7.94 -3.05
C HIS A 7 -0.47 -6.58 -3.73
N LEU A 8 -0.50 -5.51 -2.93
CA LEU A 8 -0.50 -4.11 -3.34
C LEU A 8 0.65 -3.36 -2.66
N PHE A 9 1.86 -3.92 -2.71
CA PHE A 9 3.03 -3.29 -2.06
C PHE A 9 3.31 -1.87 -2.54
N PHE A 10 3.03 -1.57 -3.81
CA PHE A 10 3.21 -0.23 -4.35
C PHE A 10 2.34 0.83 -3.66
N VAL A 11 1.18 0.42 -3.12
CA VAL A 11 0.26 1.29 -2.37
C VAL A 11 0.83 1.63 -1.01
N TYR A 12 1.55 0.69 -0.39
CA TYR A 12 2.18 0.92 0.91
C TYR A 12 3.29 1.98 0.85
N CYS A 13 3.98 2.10 -0.29
CA CYS A 13 5.04 3.09 -0.48
C CYS A 13 4.50 4.53 -0.68
N ASP A 14 3.21 4.69 -0.97
CA ASP A 14 2.56 5.96 -1.26
C ASP A 14 1.32 6.13 -0.37
N GLN A 15 1.49 6.85 0.75
CA GLN A 15 0.46 6.96 1.79
C GLN A 15 -0.84 7.59 1.25
N ASP A 16 -0.73 8.60 0.38
CA ASP A 16 -1.89 9.26 -0.21
C ASP A 16 -2.70 8.28 -1.06
N GLU A 17 -2.01 7.44 -1.84
CA GLU A 17 -2.66 6.43 -2.66
C GLU A 17 -3.27 5.29 -1.82
N SER A 18 -2.63 4.94 -0.69
CA SER A 18 -3.16 4.02 0.32
C SER A 18 -4.47 4.53 0.92
N ASP A 19 -4.49 5.77 1.39
CA ASP A 19 -5.68 6.35 2.01
C ASP A 19 -6.83 6.47 1.00
N LYS A 20 -6.52 6.84 -0.24
CA LYS A 20 -7.49 6.87 -1.34
C LYS A 20 -8.04 5.48 -1.66
N PHE A 21 -7.19 4.46 -1.74
CA PHE A 21 -7.62 3.08 -1.96
C PHE A 21 -8.56 2.59 -0.84
N VAL A 22 -8.19 2.82 0.42
CA VAL A 22 -9.01 2.43 1.58
C VAL A 22 -10.36 3.15 1.55
N LYS A 23 -10.39 4.45 1.23
CA LYS A 23 -11.62 5.24 1.10
C LYS A 23 -12.52 4.70 -0.01
N GLU A 24 -11.97 4.49 -1.21
CA GLU A 24 -12.71 3.98 -2.36
C GLU A 24 -13.24 2.56 -2.11
N TRP A 25 -12.45 1.68 -1.47
CA TRP A 25 -12.89 0.33 -1.13
C TRP A 25 -14.04 0.34 -0.12
N LYS A 26 -13.92 1.11 0.97
CA LYS A 26 -14.97 1.22 1.99
C LYS A 26 -16.27 1.77 1.43
N ALA A 27 -16.21 2.70 0.47
CA ALA A 27 -17.39 3.23 -0.20
C ALA A 27 -18.19 2.17 -0.99
N THR A 28 -17.58 1.02 -1.34
CA THR A 28 -18.29 -0.08 -2.00
C THR A 28 -19.14 -0.93 -1.06
N GLY A 29 -19.00 -0.74 0.26
CA GLY A 29 -19.62 -1.59 1.28
C GLY A 29 -19.00 -2.99 1.41
N LYS A 30 -18.03 -3.36 0.56
CA LYS A 30 -17.34 -4.65 0.64
C LYS A 30 -16.36 -4.66 1.82
N ARG A 31 -16.23 -5.82 2.47
CA ARG A 31 -15.28 -6.02 3.58
C ARG A 31 -13.86 -5.73 3.10
N LEU A 32 -13.13 -4.92 3.86
CA LEU A 32 -11.70 -4.68 3.67
C LEU A 32 -10.91 -5.39 4.78
N ASP A 33 -10.33 -6.54 4.45
CA ASP A 33 -9.44 -7.29 5.35
C ASP A 33 -8.00 -7.14 4.87
N MET A 34 -7.35 -6.06 5.31
CA MET A 34 -6.07 -5.61 4.75
C MET A 34 -4.95 -5.66 5.78
N GLY A 35 -3.78 -6.16 5.38
CA GLY A 35 -2.49 -5.96 6.08
C GLY A 35 -1.74 -4.77 5.49
N LYS A 36 -0.46 -4.60 5.82
CA LYS A 36 0.32 -3.44 5.32
C LYS A 36 0.37 -3.34 3.79
N SER A 37 0.53 -4.46 3.10
CA SER A 37 0.73 -4.52 1.65
C SER A 37 -0.22 -5.48 0.93
N CYS A 38 -1.20 -6.07 1.62
CA CYS A 38 -2.05 -7.10 1.02
C CYS A 38 -3.49 -7.01 1.49
N VAL A 39 -4.43 -7.34 0.61
CA VAL A 39 -5.85 -7.51 0.94
C VAL A 39 -6.18 -9.00 0.83
N ARG A 40 -6.79 -9.54 1.89
CA ARG A 40 -7.25 -10.93 1.97
C ARG A 40 -8.72 -10.99 1.59
N ILE A 41 -9.01 -11.71 0.52
CA ILE A 41 -10.35 -11.83 -0.04
C ILE A 41 -10.81 -13.29 0.03
N LYS A 42 -12.08 -13.54 0.34
CA LYS A 42 -12.63 -14.91 0.39
C LYS A 42 -13.11 -15.42 -0.96
N LYS A 43 -13.85 -14.59 -1.71
CA LYS A 43 -14.43 -14.92 -3.02
C LYS A 43 -14.05 -13.89 -4.08
N LEU A 44 -13.99 -14.28 -5.34
CA LEU A 44 -13.64 -13.36 -6.42
C LEU A 44 -14.66 -12.20 -6.55
N GLU A 45 -15.95 -12.47 -6.30
CA GLU A 45 -17.00 -11.44 -6.32
C GLU A 45 -16.84 -10.35 -5.23
N ASP A 46 -16.07 -10.63 -4.17
CA ASP A 46 -15.79 -9.68 -3.09
C ASP A 46 -14.70 -8.67 -3.47
N ILE A 47 -14.10 -8.79 -4.67
CA ILE A 47 -13.15 -7.80 -5.18
C ILE A 47 -13.93 -6.68 -5.88
N PRO A 48 -13.85 -5.42 -5.41
CA PRO A 48 -14.36 -4.29 -6.15
C PRO A 48 -13.43 -3.99 -7.34
N LEU A 49 -13.62 -4.70 -8.44
CA LEU A 49 -12.77 -4.62 -9.63
C LEU A 49 -12.62 -3.19 -10.15
N GLU A 50 -13.67 -2.37 -10.08
CA GLU A 50 -13.61 -0.95 -10.47
C GLU A 50 -12.64 -0.13 -9.61
N VAL A 51 -12.60 -0.36 -8.30
CA VAL A 51 -11.65 0.31 -7.39
C VAL A 51 -10.22 -0.13 -7.73
N VAL A 52 -10.04 -1.44 -7.94
CA VAL A 52 -8.73 -2.03 -8.28
C VAL A 52 -8.24 -1.53 -9.65
N ALA A 53 -9.11 -1.46 -10.65
CA ALA A 53 -8.78 -0.94 -11.97
C ALA A 53 -8.35 0.53 -11.92
N ARG A 54 -9.07 1.36 -11.16
CA ARG A 54 -8.67 2.76 -10.94
C ARG A 54 -7.34 2.88 -10.21
N LEU A 55 -7.09 2.03 -9.22
CA LEU A 55 -5.80 1.98 -8.54
C LEU A 55 -4.66 1.70 -9.53
N PHE A 56 -4.77 0.63 -10.33
CA PHE A 56 -3.73 0.28 -11.30
C PHE A 56 -3.54 1.36 -12.38
N LYS A 57 -4.59 2.07 -12.79
CA LYS A 57 -4.46 3.22 -13.70
C LYS A 57 -3.67 4.39 -13.09
N ARG A 58 -3.75 4.61 -11.78
CA ARG A 58 -3.09 5.72 -11.09
C ARG A 58 -1.66 5.39 -10.66
N THR A 59 -1.35 4.11 -10.47
CA THR A 59 -0.02 3.67 -10.07
C THR A 59 0.79 3.23 -11.29
N THR A 60 1.57 4.16 -11.84
CA THR A 60 2.57 3.83 -12.86
C THR A 60 3.84 3.25 -12.22
N ALA A 61 4.62 2.50 -12.99
CA ALA A 61 5.91 1.98 -12.55
C ALA A 61 6.86 3.10 -12.08
N ALA A 62 6.90 4.22 -12.82
CA ALA A 62 7.71 5.38 -12.45
C ALA A 62 7.29 6.00 -11.10
N ARG A 63 5.97 6.10 -10.85
CA ARG A 63 5.46 6.58 -9.57
C ARG A 63 5.85 5.64 -8.43
N PHE A 64 5.74 4.33 -8.65
CA PHE A 64 6.16 3.33 -7.67
C PHE A 64 7.66 3.42 -7.35
N VAL A 65 8.54 3.49 -8.35
CA VAL A 65 10.00 3.61 -8.15
C VAL A 65 10.33 4.84 -7.31
N LYS A 66 9.74 6.00 -7.67
CA LYS A 66 9.93 7.25 -6.93
C LYS A 66 9.51 7.13 -5.46
N ALA A 67 8.33 6.55 -5.21
CA ALA A 67 7.83 6.34 -3.85
C ALA A 67 8.73 5.39 -3.05
N TYR A 68 9.18 4.31 -3.68
CA TYR A 68 10.06 3.32 -3.06
C TYR A 68 11.43 3.91 -2.67
N GLU A 69 12.07 4.67 -3.57
CA GLU A 69 13.34 5.34 -3.29
C GLU A 69 13.23 6.36 -2.15
N ALA A 70 12.12 7.09 -2.08
CA ALA A 70 11.86 8.02 -0.99
C ALA A 70 11.81 7.30 0.38
N VAL A 71 11.13 6.15 0.45
CA VAL A 71 11.06 5.32 1.67
C VAL A 71 12.45 4.82 2.09
N LEU A 72 13.30 4.43 1.13
CA LEU A 72 14.68 4.00 1.41
C LEU A 72 15.53 5.16 1.96
N SER A 73 15.43 6.34 1.35
CA SER A 73 16.11 7.57 1.81
C SER A 73 15.72 7.91 3.25
N GLU A 74 14.42 7.92 3.57
CA GLU A 74 13.94 8.23 4.92
C GLU A 74 14.40 7.20 5.95
N SER A 75 14.42 5.92 5.57
CA SER A 75 14.93 4.84 6.42
C SER A 75 16.42 5.02 6.71
N ALA A 76 17.21 5.46 5.72
CA ALA A 76 18.63 5.77 5.90
C ALA A 76 18.83 6.96 6.85
N LYS A 77 18.09 8.06 6.68
CA LYS A 77 18.13 9.22 7.57
C LYS A 77 17.79 8.85 9.02
N LYS A 78 16.73 8.08 9.23
CA LYS A 78 16.32 7.58 10.56
C LYS A 78 17.41 6.71 11.21
N LYS A 79 18.08 5.86 10.43
CA LYS A 79 19.20 5.05 10.92
C LYS A 79 20.36 5.92 11.40
N ILE A 80 20.73 6.95 10.63
CA ILE A 80 21.78 7.90 11.00
C ILE A 80 21.42 8.66 12.28
N ALA A 81 20.21 9.22 12.35
CA ALA A 81 19.72 9.93 13.53
C ALA A 81 19.74 9.06 14.80
N ARG A 82 19.27 7.82 14.70
CA ARG A 82 19.30 6.85 15.81
C ARG A 82 20.73 6.53 16.27
N ASN A 83 21.67 6.39 15.35
CA ASN A 83 23.07 6.13 15.70
C ASN A 83 23.72 7.33 16.40
N ARG A 84 23.35 8.56 16.04
CA ARG A 84 23.83 9.79 16.70
C ARG A 84 23.28 9.92 18.11
N ALA A 85 21.99 9.64 18.32
CA ALA A 85 21.33 9.67 19.63
C ALA A 85 21.81 8.59 20.60
N LYS A 86 22.42 7.50 20.11
CA LYS A 86 23.03 6.45 20.96
C LYS A 86 24.47 6.76 21.39
N ARG A 87 25.09 7.79 20.81
CA ARG A 87 26.50 8.16 21.02
C ARG A 87 26.67 9.39 21.91
N GLY A 88 25.59 10.08 22.25
CA GLY A 88 25.55 11.14 23.27
C GLY A 88 24.75 10.64 24.46
#